data_AF-A0A534PWD8-F1
#
_entry.id   AF-A0A534PWD8-F1
#
_cell.length_a   1.000
_cell.length_b   1.000
_cell.length_c   1.000
_cell.angle_alpha   90.00
_cell.angle_beta   90.00
_cell.angle_gamma   90.00
#
_symmetry.space_group_name_H-M   'P 1'
#
loop_
_entity.id
_entity.type
_entity.pdbx_description
1 polymer ?
#
loop_
_entity_poly.entity_id
_entity_poly.type
_entity_poly.pdbx_seq_one_letter_code
_entity_poly.pdbx_strand_id
1 'polypeptide(L)'
;VFACWMWAHGGLTTAEKLGLALTVAMVAGISINTAHELGHKRSAHERWLSKLALAQTCYGHFFVEHNRGHHVRVATPEDPASARLGESFWAFLPRTVWGSLRSALALERARLARAGRPFFSLHNDVLNAWAFSTLLFGALVAVFGPGIAPWLAVQAVVGFSLLEVVNYIEHYGLLRQGGPDGRLERCRPEHSWNSNNVASNLFLYHLQRHSDHHANPTRRFQALRHFDELPELPSGYAGMILLAYAPPLWRRVMDPRVVAHYGGDVARANIHPPARARILAQHGAI
;
A
#
# COMPACT_ATOMS: atom_id res chain seq x y z
N VAL A 1 13.77 14.50 13.14
CA VAL A 1 14.74 15.39 13.83
C VAL A 1 15.00 14.92 15.26
N PHE A 2 14.02 14.96 16.19
CA PHE A 2 14.23 14.50 17.58
C PHE A 2 14.81 13.08 17.68
N ALA A 3 14.25 12.12 16.94
CA ALA A 3 14.77 10.75 16.92
C ALA A 3 16.22 10.66 16.42
N CYS A 4 16.59 11.48 15.43
CA CYS A 4 17.96 11.57 14.92
C CYS A 4 18.92 12.11 15.97
N TRP A 5 18.50 13.13 16.72
CA TRP A 5 19.27 13.65 17.85
C TRP A 5 19.48 12.58 18.94
N MET A 6 18.43 11.83 19.29
CA MET A 6 18.51 10.72 20.25
C MET A 6 19.43 9.58 19.78
N TRP A 7 19.39 9.21 18.50
CA TRP A 7 20.28 8.18 17.95
C TRP A 7 21.75 8.59 17.93
N ALA A 8 22.02 9.88 17.70
CA ALA A 8 23.36 10.42 17.61
C ALA A 8 23.96 10.76 19.00
N HIS A 9 23.17 11.35 19.90
CA HIS A 9 23.66 11.95 21.15
C HIS A 9 22.95 11.47 22.42
N GLY A 10 21.84 10.73 22.29
CA GLY A 10 20.98 10.38 23.42
C GLY A 10 21.47 9.23 24.30
N GLY A 11 22.68 8.72 24.09
CA GLY A 11 23.24 7.62 24.91
C GLY A 11 22.48 6.29 24.83
N LEU A 12 21.60 6.12 23.84
CA LEU A 12 20.74 4.95 23.71
C LEU A 12 21.52 3.67 23.42
N THR A 13 21.11 2.58 24.06
CA THR A 13 21.50 1.20 23.69
C THR A 13 20.95 0.83 22.31
N THR A 14 21.52 -0.19 21.67
CA THR A 14 21.05 -0.70 20.37
C THR A 14 19.55 -1.07 20.40
N ALA A 15 19.07 -1.67 21.48
CA ALA A 15 17.67 -2.04 21.64
C ALA A 15 16.75 -0.82 21.70
N GLU A 16 17.15 0.23 22.44
CA GLU A 16 16.39 1.49 22.51
C GLU A 16 16.42 2.24 21.18
N LYS A 17 17.55 2.24 20.46
CA LYS A 17 17.63 2.82 19.11
C LYS A 17 16.67 2.12 18.15
N LEU A 18 16.60 0.79 18.21
CA LEU A 18 15.65 -0.01 17.43
C LEU A 18 14.21 0.31 17.84
N GLY A 19 13.90 0.34 19.14
CA GLY A 19 12.56 0.69 19.63
C GLY A 19 12.11 2.08 19.17
N LEU A 20 13.02 3.05 19.19
CA LEU A 20 12.78 4.39 18.66
C LEU A 20 12.59 4.38 17.14
N ALA A 21 13.36 3.58 16.39
CA ALA A 21 13.19 3.41 14.94
C ALA A 21 11.83 2.82 14.58
N LEU A 22 11.37 1.80 15.29
CA LEU A 22 10.04 1.22 15.11
C LEU A 22 8.94 2.23 15.46
N THR A 23 9.12 3.02 16.52
CA THR A 23 8.15 4.07 16.90
C THR A 23 8.02 5.13 15.80
N VAL A 24 9.15 5.63 15.29
CA VAL A 24 9.16 6.60 14.18
C VAL A 24 8.56 5.98 12.92
N ALA A 25 8.86 4.70 12.65
CA ALA A 25 8.30 3.98 11.50
C ALA A 25 6.77 3.91 11.55
N MET A 26 6.17 3.69 12.72
CA MET A 26 4.72 3.67 12.87
C MET A 26 4.11 5.05 12.57
N VAL A 27 4.72 6.12 13.10
CA VAL A 27 4.27 7.51 12.80
C VAL A 27 4.40 7.81 11.31
N ALA A 28 5.55 7.45 10.72
CA ALA A 28 5.83 7.63 9.30
C ALA A 28 4.84 6.84 8.43
N GLY A 29 4.58 5.57 8.75
CA GLY A 29 3.64 4.71 8.04
C GLY A 29 2.20 5.22 8.12
N ILE A 30 1.73 5.68 9.29
CA ILE A 30 0.41 6.28 9.43
C ILE A 30 0.30 7.56 8.59
N SER A 31 1.36 8.37 8.53
CA SER A 31 1.38 9.61 7.74
C SER A 31 1.31 9.39 6.23
N ILE A 32 1.63 8.18 5.74
CA ILE A 32 1.43 7.81 4.32
C ILE A 32 -0.03 7.99 3.92
N ASN A 33 -0.97 7.81 4.85
CA ASN A 33 -2.38 7.99 4.54
C ASN A 33 -2.75 9.46 4.27
N THR A 34 -2.09 10.41 4.96
CA THR A 34 -2.19 11.83 4.60
C THR A 34 -1.61 12.07 3.21
N ALA A 35 -0.47 11.45 2.89
CA ALA A 35 0.13 11.56 1.57
C ALA A 35 -0.79 10.99 0.47
N HIS A 36 -1.43 9.87 0.76
CA HIS A 36 -2.39 9.21 -0.10
C HIS A 36 -3.57 10.13 -0.43
N GLU A 37 -4.23 10.70 0.59
CA GLU A 37 -5.38 11.59 0.40
C GLU A 37 -5.00 12.87 -0.37
N LEU A 38 -3.86 13.48 -0.05
CA LEU A 38 -3.34 14.66 -0.76
C LEU A 38 -2.94 14.35 -2.21
N GLY A 39 -2.47 13.13 -2.46
CA GLY A 39 -1.99 12.69 -3.76
C GLY A 39 -3.10 12.66 -4.81
N HIS A 40 -4.32 12.30 -4.40
CA HIS A 40 -5.50 12.24 -5.28
C HIS A 40 -6.05 13.60 -5.67
N LYS A 41 -5.59 14.68 -5.04
CA LYS A 41 -6.16 16.01 -5.29
C LYS A 41 -5.61 16.63 -6.56
N ARG A 42 -6.44 17.46 -7.20
CA ARG A 42 -6.08 18.16 -8.45
C ARG A 42 -5.09 19.28 -8.23
N SER A 43 -5.09 19.89 -7.04
CA SER A 43 -4.23 21.01 -6.70
C SER A 43 -2.75 20.63 -6.75
N ALA A 44 -1.93 21.51 -7.33
CA ALA A 44 -0.48 21.31 -7.37
C ALA A 44 0.14 21.30 -5.96
N HIS A 45 -0.30 22.17 -5.04
CA HIS A 45 0.28 22.22 -3.70
C HIS A 45 -0.04 20.98 -2.87
N GLU A 46 -1.26 20.43 -2.96
CA GLU A 46 -1.63 19.17 -2.28
C GLU A 46 -0.77 18.01 -2.80
N ARG A 47 -0.57 17.92 -4.12
CA ARG A 47 0.30 16.90 -4.73
C ARG A 47 1.76 17.03 -4.31
N TRP A 48 2.27 18.25 -4.12
CA TRP A 48 3.62 18.46 -3.59
C TRP A 48 3.73 18.06 -2.11
N LEU A 49 2.73 18.40 -1.30
CA LEU A 49 2.66 17.97 0.11
C LEU A 49 2.57 16.44 0.24
N SER A 50 1.88 15.76 -0.68
CA SER A 50 1.87 14.29 -0.76
C SER A 50 3.28 13.72 -0.92
N LYS A 51 4.07 14.24 -1.87
CA LYS A 51 5.45 13.80 -2.09
C LYS A 51 6.36 14.10 -0.90
N LEU A 52 6.17 15.25 -0.26
CA LEU A 52 6.89 15.62 0.95
C LEU A 52 6.57 14.68 2.11
N ALA A 53 5.30 14.32 2.30
CA ALA A 53 4.87 13.38 3.33
C ALA A 53 5.45 11.96 3.12
N LEU A 54 5.62 11.53 1.86
CA LEU A 54 6.30 10.27 1.49
C LEU A 54 7.82 10.31 1.66
N ALA A 55 8.43 11.49 1.83
CA ALA A 55 9.89 11.62 1.85
C ALA A 55 10.53 10.85 3.02
N GLN A 56 9.84 10.79 4.16
CA GLN A 56 10.35 10.12 5.36
C GLN A 56 10.38 8.59 5.24
N THR A 57 9.59 7.99 4.34
CA THR A 57 9.58 6.52 4.13
C THR A 57 10.33 6.09 2.87
N CYS A 58 10.95 7.03 2.14
CA CYS A 58 11.61 6.78 0.85
C CYS A 58 10.70 6.10 -0.21
N TYR A 59 9.38 6.19 -0.03
CA TYR A 59 8.39 5.47 -0.85
C TYR A 59 7.75 6.37 -1.91
N GLY A 60 8.50 7.35 -2.43
CA GLY A 60 7.98 8.40 -3.31
C GLY A 60 7.36 7.91 -4.64
N HIS A 61 7.75 6.74 -5.13
CA HIS A 61 7.18 6.15 -6.34
C HIS A 61 5.70 5.75 -6.18
N PHE A 62 5.24 5.53 -4.94
CA PHE A 62 3.84 5.30 -4.60
C PHE A 62 2.93 6.39 -5.14
N PHE A 63 3.35 7.66 -5.11
CA PHE A 63 2.56 8.77 -5.64
C PHE A 63 2.12 8.54 -7.09
N VAL A 64 3.01 8.02 -7.94
CA VAL A 64 2.70 7.75 -9.34
C VAL A 64 1.96 6.43 -9.48
N GLU A 65 2.47 5.38 -8.85
CA GLU A 65 1.89 4.05 -9.04
C GLU A 65 0.46 3.97 -8.50
N HIS A 66 0.23 4.49 -7.31
CA HIS A 66 -1.08 4.43 -6.70
C HIS A 66 -2.12 5.16 -7.57
N ASN A 67 -1.84 6.42 -7.94
CA ASN A 67 -2.81 7.29 -8.61
C ASN A 67 -3.04 6.96 -10.09
N ARG A 68 -2.04 6.38 -10.78
CA ARG A 68 -2.11 6.12 -12.24
C ARG A 68 -2.05 4.64 -12.58
N GLY A 69 -1.86 3.78 -11.60
CA GLY A 69 -1.62 2.36 -11.80
C GLY A 69 -2.54 1.50 -10.97
N HIS A 70 -2.31 1.43 -9.66
CA HIS A 70 -3.07 0.58 -8.76
C HIS A 70 -4.58 0.86 -8.86
N HIS A 71 -5.05 2.10 -8.80
CA HIS A 71 -6.48 2.40 -9.00
C HIS A 71 -7.07 1.90 -10.33
N VAL A 72 -6.25 1.82 -11.38
CA VAL A 72 -6.67 1.35 -12.71
C VAL A 72 -6.69 -0.19 -12.77
N ARG A 73 -5.74 -0.84 -12.09
CA ARG A 73 -5.47 -2.28 -12.15
C ARG A 73 -5.83 -3.04 -10.88
N VAL A 74 -6.38 -2.39 -9.87
CA VAL A 74 -6.74 -3.03 -8.60
C VAL A 74 -7.62 -4.25 -8.86
N ALA A 75 -7.36 -5.32 -8.12
CA ALA A 75 -7.94 -6.65 -8.32
C ALA A 75 -7.74 -7.19 -9.74
N THR A 76 -6.60 -6.93 -10.39
CA THR A 76 -6.21 -7.60 -11.65
C THR A 76 -4.86 -8.31 -11.50
N PRO A 77 -4.54 -9.29 -12.37
CA PRO A 77 -3.26 -10.01 -12.30
C PRO A 77 -2.04 -9.10 -12.47
N GLU A 78 -2.19 -7.97 -13.16
CA GLU A 78 -1.15 -7.00 -13.47
C GLU A 78 -0.86 -6.02 -12.32
N ASP A 79 -1.74 -5.92 -11.31
CA ASP A 79 -1.52 -5.02 -10.18
C ASP A 79 -0.57 -5.63 -9.15
N PRO A 80 0.60 -5.01 -8.92
CA PRO A 80 1.54 -5.48 -7.91
C PRO A 80 0.98 -5.42 -6.49
N ALA A 81 0.06 -4.50 -6.20
CA ALA A 81 -0.51 -4.29 -4.87
C ALA A 81 -1.76 -5.14 -4.60
N SER A 82 -2.23 -5.95 -5.56
CA SER A 82 -3.31 -6.92 -5.34
C SER A 82 -2.75 -8.23 -4.79
N ALA A 83 -3.09 -8.55 -3.54
CA ALA A 83 -2.63 -9.75 -2.87
C ALA A 83 -3.40 -11.00 -3.33
N ARG A 84 -2.71 -12.13 -3.42
CA ARG A 84 -3.28 -13.36 -4.00
C ARG A 84 -3.70 -14.35 -2.91
N LEU A 85 -4.79 -15.08 -3.16
CA LEU A 85 -5.23 -16.18 -2.29
C LEU A 85 -4.11 -17.22 -2.15
N GLY A 86 -3.74 -17.54 -0.92
CA GLY A 86 -2.62 -18.41 -0.56
C GLY A 86 -1.24 -17.74 -0.52
N GLU A 87 -1.10 -16.50 -0.96
CA GLU A 87 0.14 -15.71 -0.83
C GLU A 87 0.32 -15.29 0.63
N SER A 88 1.53 -15.43 1.18
CA SER A 88 1.85 -14.85 2.50
C SER A 88 2.22 -13.37 2.34
N PHE A 89 2.03 -12.58 3.40
CA PHE A 89 2.52 -11.19 3.41
C PHE A 89 4.02 -11.11 3.07
N TRP A 90 4.84 -12.06 3.55
CA TRP A 90 6.28 -12.09 3.29
C TRP A 90 6.65 -12.38 1.83
N ALA A 91 5.81 -13.10 1.09
CA ALA A 91 5.97 -13.28 -0.36
C ALA A 91 5.43 -12.08 -1.15
N PHE A 92 4.34 -11.49 -0.65
CA PHE A 92 3.70 -10.30 -1.21
C PHE A 92 4.62 -9.07 -1.13
N LEU A 93 5.23 -8.79 0.02
CA LEU A 93 5.98 -7.57 0.30
C LEU A 93 7.08 -7.25 -0.75
N PRO A 94 8.01 -8.16 -1.07
CA PRO A 94 8.99 -7.86 -2.14
C PRO A 94 8.32 -7.74 -3.51
N ARG A 95 7.26 -8.51 -3.80
CA ARG A 95 6.55 -8.46 -5.08
C ARG A 95 5.87 -7.10 -5.30
N THR A 96 5.16 -6.60 -4.29
CA THR A 96 4.48 -5.30 -4.36
C THR A 96 5.49 -4.16 -4.45
N VAL A 97 6.55 -4.15 -3.63
CA VAL A 97 7.54 -3.06 -3.62
C VAL A 97 8.27 -2.93 -4.96
N TRP A 98 8.83 -4.03 -5.48
CA TRP A 98 9.55 -4.00 -6.75
C TRP A 98 8.62 -3.83 -7.94
N GLY A 99 7.44 -4.45 -7.90
CA GLY A 99 6.42 -4.32 -8.93
C GLY A 99 5.90 -2.90 -9.05
N SER A 100 5.56 -2.26 -7.92
CA SER A 100 5.08 -0.88 -7.83
C SER A 100 6.13 0.11 -8.31
N LEU A 101 7.41 -0.09 -7.96
CA LEU A 101 8.50 0.72 -8.48
C LEU A 101 8.61 0.62 -10.01
N ARG A 102 8.66 -0.61 -10.55
CA ARG A 102 8.73 -0.82 -12.01
C ARG A 102 7.53 -0.21 -12.73
N SER A 103 6.34 -0.39 -12.17
CA SER A 103 5.11 0.20 -12.69
C SER A 103 5.15 1.72 -12.71
N ALA A 104 5.52 2.35 -11.58
CA ALA A 104 5.65 3.80 -11.48
C ALA A 104 6.59 4.37 -12.54
N LEU A 105 7.76 3.76 -12.73
CA LEU A 105 8.75 4.20 -13.72
C LEU A 105 8.22 4.06 -15.16
N ALA A 106 7.50 2.96 -15.45
CA ALA A 106 6.90 2.74 -16.77
C ALA A 106 5.78 3.75 -17.06
N LEU A 107 4.86 3.96 -16.11
CA LEU A 107 3.77 4.92 -16.21
C LEU A 107 4.30 6.34 -16.40
N GLU A 108 5.32 6.71 -15.64
CA GLU A 108 5.89 8.05 -15.68
C GLU A 108 6.67 8.30 -16.98
N ARG A 109 7.40 7.30 -17.46
CA ARG A 109 8.05 7.36 -18.78
C ARG A 109 7.03 7.55 -19.90
N ALA A 110 5.92 6.81 -19.87
CA ALA A 110 4.85 6.95 -20.86
C ALA A 110 4.18 8.34 -20.79
N ARG A 111 3.94 8.87 -19.59
CA ARG A 111 3.38 10.21 -19.39
C ARG A 111 4.29 11.30 -19.95
N LEU A 112 5.59 11.23 -19.66
CA LEU A 112 6.58 12.20 -20.13
C LEU A 112 6.78 12.13 -21.65
N ALA A 113 6.81 10.93 -22.23
CA ALA A 113 6.89 10.74 -23.67
C ALA A 113 5.70 11.39 -24.40
N ARG A 114 4.46 11.17 -23.91
CA ARG A 114 3.27 11.85 -24.46
C ARG A 114 3.31 13.38 -24.31
N ALA A 115 4.04 13.88 -23.33
CA ALA A 115 4.22 15.31 -23.09
C ALA A 115 5.46 15.90 -23.79
N GLY A 116 6.20 15.12 -24.60
CA GLY A 116 7.43 15.56 -25.25
C GLY A 116 8.56 15.93 -24.28
N ARG A 117 8.59 15.34 -23.08
CA ARG A 117 9.54 15.67 -22.01
C ARG A 117 10.54 14.52 -21.79
N PRO A 118 11.82 14.81 -21.48
CA PRO A 118 12.78 13.76 -21.16
C PRO A 118 12.50 13.13 -19.79
N PHE A 119 12.92 11.87 -19.63
CA PHE A 119 12.73 11.12 -18.40
C PHE A 119 13.41 11.78 -17.20
N PHE A 120 14.66 12.23 -17.37
CA PHE A 120 15.40 13.01 -16.38
C PHE A 120 15.00 14.47 -16.52
N SER A 121 13.94 14.87 -15.82
CA SER A 121 13.49 16.25 -15.77
C SER A 121 12.77 16.56 -14.46
N LEU A 122 12.68 17.84 -14.11
CA LEU A 122 11.88 18.31 -12.97
C LEU A 122 10.38 17.98 -13.10
N HIS A 123 9.94 17.61 -14.31
CA HIS A 123 8.56 17.20 -14.56
C HIS A 123 8.30 15.75 -14.17
N ASN A 124 9.34 14.96 -13.87
CA ASN A 124 9.21 13.57 -13.46
C ASN A 124 8.78 13.49 -11.99
N ASP A 125 7.54 13.06 -11.76
CA ASP A 125 6.93 12.95 -10.43
C ASP A 125 7.67 11.95 -9.53
N VAL A 126 8.22 10.86 -10.09
CA VAL A 126 8.99 9.85 -9.33
C VAL A 126 10.33 10.43 -8.87
N LEU A 127 11.09 11.02 -9.80
CA LEU A 127 12.40 11.60 -9.47
C LEU A 127 12.26 12.77 -8.48
N ASN A 128 11.23 13.59 -8.65
CA ASN A 128 10.92 14.69 -7.75
C ASN A 128 10.59 14.20 -6.32
N ALA A 129 9.78 13.14 -6.20
CA ALA A 129 9.46 12.56 -4.89
C ALA A 129 10.70 11.91 -4.21
N TRP A 130 11.56 11.26 -4.98
CA TRP A 130 12.82 10.72 -4.45
C TRP A 130 13.84 11.80 -4.11
N ALA A 131 13.90 12.90 -4.86
CA ALA A 131 14.73 14.04 -4.51
C ALA A 131 14.39 14.57 -3.11
N PHE A 132 13.12 14.62 -2.73
CA PHE A 132 12.73 14.97 -1.37
C PHE A 132 13.27 14.01 -0.31
N SER A 133 13.20 12.70 -0.59
CA SER A 133 13.72 11.69 0.33
C SER A 133 15.23 11.83 0.49
N THR A 134 15.96 11.98 -0.62
CA THR A 134 17.41 12.21 -0.64
C THR A 134 17.81 13.49 0.09
N LEU A 135 17.09 14.60 -0.12
CA LEU A 135 17.35 15.86 0.57
C LEU A 135 17.10 15.73 2.07
N LEU A 136 15.99 15.12 2.48
CA LEU A 136 15.66 14.91 3.88
C LEU A 136 16.71 14.02 4.57
N PHE A 137 16.99 12.84 4.01
CA PHE A 137 17.92 11.89 4.62
C PHE A 137 19.35 12.41 4.57
N GLY A 138 19.75 13.03 3.47
CA GLY A 138 21.05 13.68 3.31
C GLY A 138 21.26 14.79 4.34
N ALA A 139 20.27 15.65 4.54
CA ALA A 139 20.33 16.70 5.56
C ALA A 139 20.41 16.13 6.99
N LEU A 140 19.60 15.11 7.31
CA LEU A 140 19.64 14.46 8.62
C LEU A 140 21.00 13.79 8.87
N VAL A 141 21.55 13.08 7.90
CA VAL A 141 22.88 12.45 8.01
C VAL A 141 23.99 13.49 8.10
N ALA A 142 23.90 14.59 7.35
CA ALA A 142 24.88 15.68 7.41
C ALA A 142 24.89 16.37 8.78
N VAL A 143 23.73 16.57 9.40
CA VAL A 143 23.60 17.25 10.71
C VAL A 143 23.91 16.31 11.90
N PHE A 144 23.45 15.06 11.86
CA PHE A 144 23.54 14.14 13.00
C PHE A 144 24.62 13.05 12.83
N GLY A 145 25.33 13.05 11.71
CA GLY A 145 26.40 12.09 11.38
C GLY A 145 25.90 10.79 10.71
N PRO A 146 26.79 10.06 10.02
CA PRO A 146 26.44 8.84 9.29
C PRO A 146 25.94 7.69 10.18
N GLY A 147 26.23 7.72 11.48
CA GLY A 147 25.81 6.69 12.43
C GLY A 147 24.29 6.53 12.58
N ILE A 148 23.49 7.51 12.14
CA ILE A 148 22.03 7.40 12.17
C ILE A 148 21.44 6.68 10.94
N ALA A 149 22.23 6.51 9.87
CA ALA A 149 21.73 6.00 8.59
C ALA A 149 21.07 4.60 8.69
N PRO A 150 21.59 3.63 9.47
CA PRO A 150 20.92 2.33 9.65
C PRO A 150 19.52 2.47 10.26
N TRP A 151 19.34 3.37 11.23
CA TRP A 151 18.05 3.58 11.89
C TRP A 151 17.04 4.31 10.99
N LEU A 152 17.52 5.24 10.16
CA LEU A 152 16.73 5.86 9.10
C LEU A 152 16.27 4.82 8.06
N ALA A 153 17.12 3.85 7.71
CA ALA A 153 16.76 2.76 6.80
C ALA A 153 15.73 1.82 7.42
N VAL A 154 15.95 1.38 8.67
CA VAL A 154 14.99 0.53 9.40
C VAL A 154 13.63 1.22 9.48
N GLN A 155 13.57 2.50 9.88
CA GLN A 155 12.29 3.17 10.00
C GLN A 155 11.60 3.37 8.65
N ALA A 156 12.35 3.64 7.57
CA ALA A 156 11.78 3.80 6.24
C ALA A 156 11.15 2.50 5.75
N VAL A 157 11.88 1.39 5.89
CA VAL A 157 11.42 0.05 5.47
C VAL A 157 10.20 -0.38 6.26
N VAL A 158 10.23 -0.26 7.58
CA VAL A 158 9.07 -0.60 8.42
C VAL A 158 7.90 0.34 8.11
N GLY A 159 8.17 1.63 7.91
CA GLY A 159 7.16 2.65 7.61
C GLY A 159 6.40 2.38 6.32
N PHE A 160 7.09 2.13 5.19
CA PHE A 160 6.37 1.78 3.95
C PHE A 160 5.76 0.37 4.01
N SER A 161 6.35 -0.57 4.77
CA SER A 161 5.75 -1.91 4.92
C SER A 161 4.36 -1.85 5.58
N LEU A 162 4.08 -0.82 6.37
CA LEU A 162 2.77 -0.59 6.97
C LEU A 162 1.70 -0.26 5.92
N LEU A 163 2.06 0.49 4.87
CA LEU A 163 1.19 0.70 3.71
C LEU A 163 0.97 -0.62 2.97
N GLU A 164 2.02 -1.39 2.73
CA GLU A 164 1.90 -2.62 1.95
C GLU A 164 1.12 -3.71 2.67
N VAL A 165 1.19 -3.81 4.00
CA VAL A 165 0.31 -4.72 4.73
C VAL A 165 -1.16 -4.28 4.65
N VAL A 166 -1.43 -2.98 4.54
CA VAL A 166 -2.79 -2.47 4.30
C VAL A 166 -3.27 -2.86 2.89
N ASN A 167 -2.46 -2.65 1.84
CA ASN A 167 -2.78 -3.16 0.49
C ASN A 167 -3.03 -4.67 0.50
N TYR A 168 -2.23 -5.42 1.26
CA TYR A 168 -2.35 -6.87 1.37
C TYR A 168 -3.70 -7.29 1.96
N ILE A 169 -4.13 -6.68 3.07
CA ILE A 169 -5.41 -7.03 3.70
C ILE A 169 -6.60 -6.55 2.88
N GLU A 170 -6.48 -5.41 2.21
CA GLU A 170 -7.54 -4.78 1.42
C GLU A 170 -7.85 -5.52 0.12
N HIS A 171 -6.86 -6.17 -0.49
CA HIS A 171 -7.01 -6.80 -1.82
C HIS A 171 -6.80 -8.31 -1.82
N TYR A 172 -6.81 -8.95 -0.65
CA TYR A 172 -6.51 -10.37 -0.54
C TYR A 172 -7.50 -11.26 -1.31
N GLY A 173 -6.98 -11.95 -2.34
CA GLY A 173 -7.70 -12.97 -3.09
C GLY A 173 -8.73 -12.44 -4.10
N LEU A 174 -8.95 -11.12 -4.15
CA LEU A 174 -9.94 -10.50 -5.02
C LEU A 174 -9.42 -10.36 -6.45
N LEU A 175 -10.30 -10.61 -7.41
CA LEU A 175 -10.05 -10.59 -8.84
C LEU A 175 -11.29 -10.08 -9.59
N ARG A 176 -11.06 -9.08 -10.43
CA ARG A 176 -11.98 -8.60 -11.45
C ARG A 176 -12.13 -9.65 -12.54
N GLN A 177 -13.37 -9.92 -12.91
CA GLN A 177 -13.72 -10.86 -13.94
C GLN A 177 -13.59 -10.23 -15.33
N GLY A 178 -13.27 -11.07 -16.31
CA GLY A 178 -13.28 -10.69 -17.72
C GLY A 178 -14.70 -10.65 -18.26
N GLY A 179 -15.02 -9.60 -19.01
CA GLY A 179 -16.24 -9.52 -19.80
C GLY A 179 -16.19 -10.38 -21.06
N PRO A 180 -17.32 -10.54 -21.76
CA PRO A 180 -17.40 -11.32 -23.01
C PRO A 180 -16.49 -10.80 -24.13
N ASP A 181 -16.09 -9.53 -24.06
CA ASP A 181 -15.20 -8.84 -25.00
C ASP A 181 -13.70 -8.97 -24.62
N GLY A 182 -13.38 -9.76 -23.59
CA GLY A 182 -12.02 -9.93 -23.08
C GLY A 182 -11.52 -8.75 -22.24
N ARG A 183 -12.34 -7.71 -22.01
CA ARG A 183 -11.98 -6.58 -21.15
C ARG A 183 -12.34 -6.89 -19.71
N LEU A 184 -11.44 -6.57 -18.78
CA LEU A 184 -11.74 -6.66 -17.35
C LEU A 184 -12.84 -5.68 -16.98
N GLU A 185 -13.78 -6.11 -16.13
CA GLU A 185 -14.86 -5.28 -15.61
C GLU A 185 -14.34 -4.03 -14.93
N ARG A 186 -15.13 -2.97 -14.80
CA ARG A 186 -14.69 -1.76 -14.08
C ARG A 186 -14.46 -2.04 -12.59
N CYS A 187 -13.54 -1.30 -11.97
CA CYS A 187 -13.38 -1.35 -10.52
C CYS A 187 -14.72 -0.99 -9.83
N ARG A 188 -15.06 -1.76 -8.80
CA ARG A 188 -16.30 -1.69 -8.03
C ARG A 188 -15.95 -1.92 -6.56
N PRO A 189 -16.82 -1.49 -5.64
CA PRO A 189 -16.58 -1.67 -4.21
C PRO A 189 -16.28 -3.12 -3.78
N GLU A 190 -16.83 -4.12 -4.48
CA GLU A 190 -16.59 -5.55 -4.24
C GLU A 190 -15.15 -6.01 -4.51
N HIS A 191 -14.33 -5.21 -5.20
CA HIS A 191 -12.93 -5.51 -5.50
C HIS A 191 -11.94 -5.10 -4.40
N SER A 192 -12.46 -4.84 -3.20
CA SER A 192 -11.66 -4.52 -2.01
C SER A 192 -12.43 -4.83 -0.73
N TRP A 193 -11.74 -5.40 0.25
CA TRP A 193 -12.26 -5.62 1.60
C TRP A 193 -12.45 -4.28 2.34
N ASN A 194 -13.61 -4.11 2.96
CA ASN A 194 -13.97 -2.95 3.78
C ASN A 194 -13.72 -3.24 5.27
N SER A 195 -13.54 -2.23 6.11
CA SER A 195 -13.59 -2.38 7.57
C SER A 195 -14.37 -1.21 8.17
N ASN A 196 -15.40 -1.49 8.95
CA ASN A 196 -16.23 -0.43 9.54
C ASN A 196 -15.90 -0.13 11.00
N ASN A 197 -14.62 -0.21 11.41
CA ASN A 197 -14.21 0.10 12.78
C ASN A 197 -14.07 1.62 12.98
N VAL A 198 -14.95 2.22 13.78
CA VAL A 198 -15.03 3.68 14.00
C VAL A 198 -13.72 4.30 14.51
N ALA A 199 -13.00 3.63 15.42
CA ALA A 199 -11.75 4.15 15.98
C ALA A 199 -10.63 4.15 14.94
N SER A 200 -10.46 3.05 14.20
CA SER A 200 -9.47 2.98 13.11
C SER A 200 -9.81 3.90 11.93
N ASN A 201 -11.11 4.08 11.63
CA ASN A 201 -11.57 5.00 10.60
C ASN A 201 -11.18 6.44 10.89
N LEU A 202 -11.27 6.90 12.14
CA LEU A 202 -10.90 8.29 12.48
C LEU A 202 -9.38 8.53 12.37
N PHE A 203 -8.57 7.58 12.86
CA PHE A 203 -7.10 7.69 12.83
C PHE A 203 -6.49 7.50 11.45
N LEU A 204 -7.15 6.72 10.60
CA LEU A 204 -6.71 6.44 9.24
C LEU A 204 -7.55 7.20 8.21
N TYR A 205 -8.03 8.42 8.48
CA TYR A 205 -8.76 9.24 7.49
C TYR A 205 -9.77 8.44 6.64
N HIS A 206 -10.59 7.61 7.27
CA HIS A 206 -11.57 6.71 6.65
C HIS A 206 -11.01 5.78 5.56
N LEU A 207 -9.71 5.47 5.58
CA LEU A 207 -9.05 4.51 4.67
C LEU A 207 -9.79 3.18 4.64
N GLN A 208 -10.44 2.82 5.75
CA GLN A 208 -11.17 1.56 5.82
C GLN A 208 -12.43 1.50 4.96
N ARG A 209 -12.99 2.65 4.53
CA ARG A 209 -14.01 2.74 3.47
C ARG A 209 -13.36 2.61 2.07
N HIS A 210 -12.41 1.70 1.97
CA HIS A 210 -11.52 1.51 0.83
C HIS A 210 -12.28 1.20 -0.45
N SER A 211 -13.38 0.45 -0.32
CA SER A 211 -14.27 0.08 -1.42
C SER A 211 -14.88 1.28 -2.15
N ASP A 212 -15.34 2.30 -1.42
CA ASP A 212 -15.84 3.53 -2.05
C ASP A 212 -14.68 4.40 -2.56
N HIS A 213 -13.52 4.36 -1.89
CA HIS A 213 -12.34 5.10 -2.32
C HIS A 213 -11.83 4.60 -3.69
N HIS A 214 -11.70 3.30 -3.89
CA HIS A 214 -11.31 2.74 -5.20
C HIS A 214 -12.34 2.96 -6.29
N ALA A 215 -13.62 2.96 -5.95
CA ALA A 215 -14.68 3.28 -6.90
C ALA A 215 -14.70 4.79 -7.24
N ASN A 216 -14.32 5.66 -6.29
CA ASN A 216 -14.44 7.12 -6.39
C ASN A 216 -13.21 7.85 -5.79
N PRO A 217 -12.00 7.74 -6.37
CA PRO A 217 -10.75 8.18 -5.72
C PRO A 217 -10.63 9.68 -5.50
N THR A 218 -11.44 10.49 -6.22
CA THR A 218 -11.46 11.95 -6.06
C THR A 218 -12.36 12.42 -4.91
N ARG A 219 -13.19 11.54 -4.36
CA ARG A 219 -14.06 11.85 -3.22
C ARG A 219 -13.19 12.07 -1.97
N ARG A 220 -13.44 13.16 -1.25
CA ARG A 220 -12.71 13.45 -0.01
C ARG A 220 -13.08 12.43 1.07
N PHE A 221 -12.14 12.10 1.95
CA PHE A 221 -12.32 11.04 2.94
C PHE A 221 -13.54 11.21 3.85
N GLN A 222 -13.94 12.46 4.16
CA GLN A 222 -15.11 12.75 4.99
C GLN A 222 -16.42 12.28 4.36
N ALA A 223 -16.46 12.16 3.04
CA ALA A 223 -17.65 11.83 2.26
C ALA A 223 -17.70 10.37 1.79
N LEU A 224 -16.69 9.55 2.10
CA LEU A 224 -16.65 8.13 1.71
C LEU A 224 -17.86 7.40 2.31
N ARG A 225 -18.46 6.48 1.57
CA ARG A 225 -19.67 5.73 1.96
C ARG A 225 -19.36 4.30 2.38
N HIS A 226 -20.28 3.72 3.15
CA HIS A 226 -20.31 2.30 3.48
C HIS A 226 -21.49 1.66 2.75
N PHE A 227 -21.38 0.39 2.41
CA PHE A 227 -22.42 -0.39 1.73
C PHE A 227 -22.47 -1.78 2.37
N ASP A 228 -23.66 -2.23 2.76
CA ASP A 228 -23.86 -3.43 3.60
C ASP A 228 -23.56 -4.75 2.86
N GLU A 229 -23.50 -4.74 1.52
CA GLU A 229 -23.30 -5.92 0.68
C GLU A 229 -21.84 -6.18 0.30
N LEU A 230 -20.88 -5.46 0.91
CA LEU A 230 -19.46 -5.53 0.53
C LEU A 230 -18.69 -6.59 1.30
N PRO A 231 -17.60 -7.13 0.69
CA PRO A 231 -16.68 -7.97 1.44
C PRO A 231 -16.08 -7.17 2.61
N GLU A 232 -16.18 -7.72 3.83
CA GLU A 232 -15.71 -7.07 5.05
C GLU A 232 -14.61 -7.87 5.78
N LEU A 233 -13.66 -7.14 6.35
CA LEU A 233 -12.69 -7.68 7.28
C LEU A 233 -13.38 -7.99 8.63
N PRO A 234 -13.04 -9.11 9.28
CA PRO A 234 -13.64 -9.51 10.55
C PRO A 234 -13.20 -8.68 11.77
N SER A 235 -12.26 -7.76 11.58
CA SER A 235 -11.71 -6.88 12.61
C SER A 235 -11.20 -5.59 11.98
N GLY A 236 -10.95 -4.57 12.79
CA GLY A 236 -10.24 -3.37 12.36
C GLY A 236 -8.80 -3.65 11.91
N TYR A 237 -8.20 -2.70 11.21
CA TYR A 237 -6.90 -2.85 10.55
C TYR A 237 -5.79 -3.26 11.51
N ALA A 238 -5.76 -2.74 12.74
CA ALA A 238 -4.75 -3.13 13.72
C ALA A 238 -4.73 -4.66 13.97
N GLY A 239 -5.90 -5.28 14.18
CA GLY A 239 -6.00 -6.73 14.36
C GLY A 239 -5.64 -7.49 13.09
N MET A 240 -6.10 -7.00 11.93
CA MET A 240 -5.84 -7.65 10.64
C MET A 240 -4.35 -7.59 10.23
N ILE A 241 -3.65 -6.50 10.55
CA ILE A 241 -2.20 -6.37 10.32
C ILE A 241 -1.42 -7.41 11.14
N LEU A 242 -1.77 -7.59 12.42
CA LEU A 242 -1.15 -8.60 13.27
C LEU A 242 -1.39 -10.02 12.72
N LEU A 243 -2.61 -10.30 12.23
CA LEU A 243 -2.93 -11.58 11.59
C LEU A 243 -2.12 -11.77 10.30
N ALA A 244 -1.98 -10.75 9.46
CA ALA A 244 -1.27 -10.81 8.18
C ALA A 244 0.22 -11.18 8.35
N TYR A 245 0.86 -10.72 9.43
CA TYR A 245 2.23 -11.10 9.77
C TYR A 245 2.38 -12.56 10.22
N ALA A 246 1.28 -13.25 10.55
CA ALA A 246 1.24 -14.67 10.91
C ALA A 246 0.46 -15.48 9.84
N PRO A 247 1.09 -15.89 8.72
CA PRO A 247 0.40 -16.49 7.58
C PRO A 247 -0.53 -17.68 7.88
N PRO A 248 -0.20 -18.60 8.83
CA PRO A 248 -1.13 -19.67 9.19
C PRO A 248 -2.43 -19.15 9.83
N LEU A 249 -2.36 -18.09 10.63
CA LEU A 249 -3.53 -17.47 11.25
C LEU A 249 -4.31 -16.66 10.22
N TRP A 250 -3.61 -15.87 9.39
CA TRP A 250 -4.20 -15.14 8.28
C TRP A 250 -5.06 -16.05 7.40
N ARG A 251 -4.49 -17.15 6.90
CA ARG A 251 -5.18 -18.08 6.00
C ARG A 251 -6.39 -18.74 6.63
N ARG A 252 -6.31 -19.11 7.92
CA ARG A 252 -7.45 -19.67 8.67
C ARG A 252 -8.63 -18.70 8.73
N VAL A 253 -8.35 -17.39 8.78
CA VAL A 253 -9.38 -16.35 8.87
C VAL A 253 -9.87 -15.92 7.48
N MET A 254 -8.96 -15.68 6.54
CA MET A 254 -9.28 -15.00 5.28
C MET A 254 -9.54 -15.94 4.11
N ASP A 255 -8.92 -17.12 4.04
CA ASP A 255 -9.16 -18.04 2.92
C ASP A 255 -10.66 -18.41 2.83
N PRO A 256 -11.36 -18.82 3.92
CA PRO A 256 -12.79 -19.13 3.87
C PRO A 256 -13.66 -17.95 3.45
N ARG A 257 -13.25 -16.71 3.76
CA ARG A 257 -13.98 -15.49 3.39
C ARG A 257 -13.87 -15.21 1.89
N VAL A 258 -12.69 -15.43 1.31
CA VAL A 258 -12.51 -15.36 -0.14
C VAL A 258 -13.35 -16.43 -0.83
N VAL A 259 -13.37 -17.67 -0.31
CA VAL A 259 -14.22 -18.75 -0.85
C VAL A 259 -15.70 -18.38 -0.80
N ALA A 260 -16.17 -17.87 0.34
CA ALA A 260 -17.56 -17.45 0.51
C ALA A 260 -17.93 -16.29 -0.43
N HIS A 261 -17.03 -15.31 -0.62
CA HIS A 261 -17.24 -14.18 -1.54
C HIS A 261 -17.48 -14.64 -2.98
N TYR A 262 -16.81 -15.71 -3.43
CA TYR A 262 -17.01 -16.28 -4.76
C TYR A 262 -18.07 -17.40 -4.82
N GLY A 263 -18.87 -17.58 -3.77
CA GLY A 263 -19.92 -18.61 -3.74
C GLY A 263 -19.39 -20.04 -3.84
N GLY A 264 -18.16 -20.29 -3.37
CA GLY A 264 -17.48 -21.58 -3.48
C GLY A 264 -16.63 -21.75 -4.74
N ASP A 265 -16.82 -20.95 -5.78
CA ASP A 265 -16.02 -21.04 -7.01
C ASP A 265 -14.69 -20.30 -6.86
N VAL A 266 -13.71 -20.98 -6.26
CA VAL A 266 -12.38 -20.41 -6.01
C VAL A 266 -11.59 -20.17 -7.30
N ALA A 267 -11.98 -20.74 -8.43
CA ALA A 267 -11.31 -20.48 -9.71
C ALA A 267 -11.44 -19.00 -10.15
N ARG A 268 -12.45 -18.29 -9.63
CA ARG A 268 -12.67 -16.85 -9.85
C ARG A 268 -11.77 -15.96 -9.01
N ALA A 269 -11.08 -16.49 -8.00
CA ALA A 269 -10.19 -15.73 -7.12
C ALA A 269 -8.82 -15.48 -7.76
N ASN A 270 -8.11 -14.45 -7.28
CA ASN A 270 -6.72 -14.21 -7.67
C ASN A 270 -5.80 -15.18 -6.92
N ILE A 271 -5.52 -16.36 -7.46
CA ILE A 271 -4.78 -17.40 -6.74
C ILE A 271 -3.27 -17.25 -6.90
N HIS A 272 -2.53 -17.38 -5.81
CA HIS A 272 -1.06 -17.39 -5.82
C HIS A 272 -0.56 -18.61 -6.61
N PRO A 273 0.22 -18.44 -7.71
CA PRO A 273 0.55 -19.54 -8.61
C PRO A 273 1.16 -20.78 -7.91
N PRO A 274 2.11 -20.64 -6.96
CA PRO A 274 2.64 -21.79 -6.21
C PRO A 274 1.60 -22.53 -5.36
N ALA A 275 0.52 -21.87 -4.96
CA ALA A 275 -0.54 -22.46 -4.14
C ALA A 275 -1.76 -22.95 -4.95
N ARG A 276 -1.78 -22.70 -6.27
CA ARG A 276 -2.98 -22.89 -7.11
C ARG A 276 -3.50 -24.32 -7.10
N ALA A 277 -2.63 -25.30 -7.35
CA ALA A 277 -3.03 -26.70 -7.39
C ALA A 277 -3.63 -27.16 -6.05
N ARG A 278 -3.00 -26.78 -4.92
CA ARG A 278 -3.49 -27.09 -3.58
C ARG A 278 -4.84 -26.45 -3.29
N ILE A 279 -5.00 -25.17 -3.62
CA ILE A 279 -6.25 -24.42 -3.34
C ILE A 279 -7.41 -24.94 -4.17
N LEU A 280 -7.19 -25.23 -5.46
CA LEU A 280 -8.21 -25.82 -6.32
C LEU A 280 -8.56 -27.25 -5.89
N ALA A 281 -7.60 -28.04 -5.41
CA ALA A 281 -7.90 -29.36 -4.86
C ALA A 281 -8.72 -29.30 -3.56
N GLN A 282 -8.50 -28.27 -2.73
CA GLN A 282 -9.18 -28.09 -1.44
C GLN A 282 -10.59 -27.50 -1.58
N HIS A 283 -10.82 -26.68 -2.60
CA HIS A 283 -12.04 -25.86 -2.69
C HIS A 283 -12.68 -25.80 -4.09
N GLY A 284 -12.03 -26.35 -5.13
CA GLY A 284 -12.44 -26.22 -6.53
C GLY A 284 -13.35 -27.33 -7.05
N ALA A 285 -13.94 -28.14 -6.17
CA ALA A 285 -14.97 -29.10 -6.55
C ALA A 285 -16.35 -28.48 -6.31
N ILE A 286 -16.99 -27.99 -7.38
CA ILE A 286 -18.44 -27.92 -7.52
C ILE A 286 -18.80 -28.89 -8.65
#